data_AF-A0A101GXE0-F1
#
_entry.id   AF-A0A101GXE0-F1
#
_cell.length_a   1.000
_cell.length_b   1.000
_cell.length_c   1.000
_cell.angle_alpha   90.00
_cell.angle_beta   90.00
_cell.angle_gamma   90.00
#
_symmetry.space_group_name_H-M   'P 1'
#
loop_
_entity.id
_entity.type
_entity.pdbx_description
1 polymer ?
#
loop_
_entity_poly.entity_id
_entity_poly.type
_entity_poly.pdbx_seq_one_letter_code
_entity_poly.pdbx_strand_id
1 'polypeptide(L)' 'RRKCRFCGTKTTYIDYKNISLLRDYVTEKGKIIPKRITGNCAKHQRMVKEAIQRARFMALLPYTKE' A
#
# COMPACT_ATOMS: atom_id res chain seq x y z
N ARG A 1 7.09 -4.13 -18.61
CA ARG A 1 6.41 -4.71 -17.42
C ARG A 1 7.19 -4.25 -16.17
N ARG A 2 6.66 -3.31 -15.36
CA ARG A 2 7.41 -2.83 -14.17
C ARG A 2 7.60 -3.98 -13.19
N LYS A 3 8.83 -4.17 -12.70
CA LYS A 3 9.18 -5.22 -11.74
C LYS A 3 8.66 -4.81 -10.36
N CYS A 4 7.95 -5.70 -9.68
CA CYS A 4 7.41 -5.41 -8.36
C CYS A 4 8.55 -5.24 -7.35
N ARG A 5 8.56 -4.10 -6.63
CA ARG A 5 9.55 -3.77 -5.59
C ARG A 5 9.61 -4.82 -4.49
N PHE A 6 8.44 -5.31 -4.05
CA PHE A 6 8.34 -6.32 -2.99
C PHE A 6 8.84 -7.70 -3.42
N CYS A 7 8.69 -8.07 -4.69
CA CYS A 7 9.28 -9.31 -5.21
C CYS A 7 10.80 -9.25 -5.23
N GLY A 8 11.38 -8.09 -5.57
CA GLY A 8 12.85 -7.92 -5.60
C GLY A 8 13.49 -7.96 -4.22
N THR A 9 12.82 -7.39 -3.23
CA THR A 9 13.25 -7.37 -1.82
C THR A 9 12.87 -8.64 -1.04
N LYS A 10 12.18 -9.60 -1.67
CA LYS A 10 11.62 -10.81 -1.03
C LYS A 10 10.77 -10.48 0.21
N THR A 11 10.05 -9.37 0.18
CA THR A 11 9.18 -8.97 1.29
C THR A 11 8.03 -9.96 1.43
N THR A 12 7.97 -10.65 2.57
CA THR A 12 6.96 -11.67 2.90
C THR A 12 5.73 -11.08 3.60
N TYR A 13 5.89 -9.95 4.29
CA TYR A 13 4.84 -9.30 5.06
C TYR A 13 4.93 -7.77 4.94
N ILE A 14 3.78 -7.11 4.86
CA ILE A 14 3.67 -5.65 4.81
C ILE A 14 2.95 -5.20 6.06
N ASP A 15 3.68 -4.56 6.96
CA ASP A 15 3.14 -4.09 8.24
C ASP A 15 2.28 -2.84 8.03
N TYR A 16 1.10 -2.83 8.67
CA TYR A 16 0.21 -1.66 8.67
C TYR A 16 0.74 -0.50 9.52
N LYS A 17 1.66 -0.78 10.45
CA LYS A 17 2.31 0.24 11.30
C LYS A 17 3.34 1.07 10.54
N ASN A 18 3.83 0.59 9.40
CA ASN A 18 4.81 1.32 8.61
C ASN A 18 4.12 2.36 7.71
N ILE A 19 3.73 3.48 8.31
CA ILE A 19 2.99 4.57 7.64
C ILE A 19 3.81 5.15 6.48
N SER A 20 5.13 5.28 6.64
CA SER A 20 6.02 5.82 5.59
C SER A 20 5.93 4.99 4.32
N LEU A 21 5.97 3.66 4.44
CA LEU A 21 5.81 2.77 3.29
C LEU A 21 4.40 2.83 2.71
N LEU A 22 3.36 2.85 3.56
CA LEU A 22 1.98 2.84 3.09
C LEU A 22 1.55 4.15 2.41
N ARG A 23 2.14 5.30 2.79
CA ARG A 23 1.88 6.59 2.16
C ARG A 23 2.20 6.59 0.67
N ASP A 24 3.26 5.90 0.25
CA ASP A 24 3.63 5.75 -1.16
C ASP A 24 2.57 5.01 -2.01
N TYR A 25 1.66 4.28 -1.36
CA TYR A 25 0.59 3.51 -2.00
C TYR A 25 -0.79 4.15 -1.87
N VAL A 26 -0.86 5.38 -1.36
CA VAL A 26 -2.09 6.16 -1.18
C VAL A 26 -1.93 7.49 -1.90
N THR A 27 -2.96 7.94 -2.63
CA THR A 27 -2.96 9.27 -3.27
C THR A 27 -3.05 10.37 -2.22
N GLU A 28 -2.79 11.61 -2.59
CA GLU A 28 -3.00 12.77 -1.72
C GLU A 28 -4.42 12.81 -1.15
N LYS A 29 -5.43 12.50 -1.96
CA LYS A 29 -6.85 12.40 -1.54
C LYS A 29 -7.20 11.21 -0.62
N GLY A 30 -6.23 10.39 -0.24
CA GLY A 30 -6.48 9.22 0.60
C GLY A 30 -7.02 8.00 -0.15
N LYS A 31 -6.99 7.91 -1.47
CA LYS A 31 -7.42 6.71 -2.24
C LYS A 31 -6.25 5.74 -2.44
N ILE A 32 -6.51 4.43 -2.48
CA ILE A 32 -5.46 3.43 -2.73
C ILE A 32 -5.04 3.50 -4.20
N ILE A 33 -3.73 3.62 -4.46
CA ILE A 33 -3.20 3.72 -5.83
C ILE A 33 -3.35 2.36 -6.54
N PRO A 34 -3.90 2.33 -7.77
CA PRO A 34 -4.03 1.11 -8.55
C PRO A 34 -2.68 0.47 -8.91
N LYS A 35 -2.66 -0.87 -9.03
CA LYS A 35 -1.44 -1.65 -9.35
C LYS A 35 -0.70 -1.18 -10.62
N ARG A 36 -1.44 -0.64 -11.60
CA ARG A 36 -0.87 -0.20 -12.89
C ARG A 36 0.13 0.95 -12.72
N ILE A 37 -0.07 1.77 -11.68
CA ILE A 37 0.79 2.91 -11.35
C ILE A 37 1.94 2.44 -10.45
N THR A 38 1.61 1.68 -9.39
CA THR A 38 2.58 1.21 -8.39
C THR A 38 3.54 0.15 -8.92
N GLY A 39 3.17 -0.59 -9.96
CA GLY A 39 3.98 -1.68 -10.52
C GLY A 39 4.01 -2.94 -9.65
N ASN A 40 3.12 -3.05 -8.66
CA ASN A 40 3.05 -4.22 -7.79
C ASN A 40 2.46 -5.45 -8.49
N CYS A 41 2.89 -6.64 -8.08
CA CYS A 41 2.23 -7.88 -8.47
C CYS A 41 0.86 -8.00 -7.77
N ALA A 42 -0.02 -8.85 -8.29
CA ALA A 42 -1.37 -9.02 -7.73
C ALA A 42 -1.34 -9.46 -6.25
N LYS A 43 -0.39 -10.33 -5.86
CA LYS A 43 -0.23 -10.81 -4.49
C LYS A 43 0.13 -9.67 -3.54
N HIS A 44 1.20 -8.94 -3.83
CA HIS A 44 1.64 -7.83 -2.99
C HIS A 44 0.64 -6.68 -2.97
N GLN A 45 -0.09 -6.42 -4.07
CA GLN A 45 -1.15 -5.40 -4.05
C GLN A 45 -2.28 -5.75 -3.08
N ARG A 46 -2.65 -7.04 -2.96
CA ARG A 46 -3.65 -7.49 -1.97
C ARG A 46 -3.15 -7.27 -0.54
N MET A 47 -1.89 -7.62 -0.29
CA MET A 47 -1.25 -7.40 1.02
C MET A 47 -1.19 -5.91 1.38
N VAL A 48 -0.78 -5.04 0.45
CA VAL A 48 -0.79 -3.58 0.65
C VAL A 48 -2.20 -3.09 0.95
N LYS A 49 -3.21 -3.56 0.21
CA LYS A 49 -4.61 -3.17 0.44
C LYS A 49 -5.06 -3.52 1.86
N GLU A 50 -4.81 -4.73 2.32
CA GLU A 50 -5.15 -5.17 3.68
C GLU A 50 -4.41 -4.35 4.75
N ALA A 51 -3.12 -4.08 4.54
CA ALA A 51 -2.33 -3.25 5.44
C ALA A 51 -2.87 -1.82 5.52
N ILE A 52 -3.23 -1.20 4.38
CA ILE A 52 -3.86 0.13 4.35
C ILE A 52 -5.21 0.12 5.06
N GLN A 53 -6.04 -0.90 4.85
CA GLN A 53 -7.34 -1.01 5.53
C GLN A 53 -7.19 -1.11 7.05
N ARG A 54 -6.22 -1.90 7.53
CA ARG A 54 -5.90 -1.98 8.97
C ARG A 54 -5.36 -0.66 9.51
N ALA A 55 -4.44 -0.02 8.80
CA ALA A 55 -3.89 1.27 9.19
C ALA A 55 -4.97 2.37 9.28
N ARG A 56 -5.96 2.34 8.38
CA ARG A 56 -7.11 3.25 8.42
C ARG A 56 -8.04 2.99 9.60
N PHE A 57 -8.30 1.71 9.92
CA PHE A 57 -9.09 1.34 11.08
C PHE A 57 -8.44 1.82 12.39
N MET A 58 -7.10 1.80 12.46
CA MET A 58 -6.33 2.30 13.61
C MET A 58 -6.05 3.81 13.57
N ALA A 59 -6.72 4.56 12.70
CA ALA A 59 -6.54 6.01 12.54
C ALA A 59 -5.11 6.47 12.18
N LEU A 60 -4.25 5.57 11.69
CA LEU A 60 -2.89 5.91 11.23
C LEU A 60 -2.89 6.53 9.82
N LEU A 61 -3.91 6.22 9.02
CA LEU A 61 -4.12 6.78 7.68
C LEU A 61 -5.58 7.23 7.52
N PRO A 62 -5.84 8.35 6.83
CA PRO A 62 -7.20 8.78 6.56
C PRO A 62 -7.84 7.96 5.43
N TYR A 63 -9.17 7.85 5.48
CA TYR A 63 -9.98 7.25 4.39
C TYR A 63 -10.10 8.20 3.21
N THR A 64 -10.23 9.50 3.49
CA THR A 64 -10.35 10.59 2.53
C THR A 64 -9.61 11.81 3.09
N LYS A 65 -8.89 12.50 2.23
CA LYS A 65 -8.41 13.86 2.48
C LYS A 65 -9.11 14.77 1.48
N GLU A 66 -9.55 15.93 1.94
CA GLU A 66 -10.21 16.97 1.11
C GLU A 66 -9.31 17.43 -0.04
#